data_AF-A0A7Y2D071-F1
#
_entry.id   AF-A0A7Y2D071-F1
#
_cell.length_a   1.000
_cell.length_b   1.000
_cell.length_c   1.000
_cell.angle_alpha   90.00
_cell.angle_beta   90.00
_cell.angle_gamma   90.00
#
_symmetry.space_group_name_H-M   'P 1'
#
loop_
_entity.id
_entity.type
_entity.pdbx_description
1 polymer ?
#
loop_
_entity_poly.entity_id
_entity_poly.type
_entity_poly.pdbx_seq_one_letter_code
_entity_poly.pdbx_strand_id
1 'polypeptide(L)'
;MSSIKKNYERLRILIWTARILSVLSIFTLLMFFVGEEFDPAKISPRQWIGFMFFPVGLVVGLIVAWKNELLGGSIALFSLLAFYFVYGLILSGSLPIGSAFLLFAIPALVFVAAGIIGRSVIGKAP
;
A
#
# COMPACT_ATOMS: atom_id res chain seq x y z
N MET A 1 -23.40 -23.78 -9.50
CA MET A 1 -23.74 -22.87 -8.37
C MET A 1 -22.71 -22.90 -7.21
N SER A 2 -22.25 -24.08 -6.75
CA SER A 2 -21.36 -24.20 -5.58
C SER A 2 -19.96 -23.56 -5.73
N SER A 3 -19.34 -23.66 -6.91
CA SER A 3 -17.98 -23.13 -7.17
C SER A 3 -17.92 -21.59 -7.16
N ILE A 4 -18.93 -20.93 -7.76
CA ILE A 4 -19.01 -19.46 -7.82
C ILE A 4 -19.13 -18.87 -6.41
N LYS A 5 -20.04 -19.41 -5.58
CA LYS A 5 -20.21 -19.00 -4.18
C LYS A 5 -18.90 -19.12 -3.40
N LYS A 6 -18.17 -20.23 -3.57
CA LYS A 6 -16.87 -20.47 -2.93
C LYS A 6 -15.81 -19.42 -3.32
N ASN A 7 -15.82 -18.95 -4.57
CA ASN A 7 -14.89 -17.91 -5.03
C ASN A 7 -15.19 -16.55 -4.39
N TYR A 8 -16.47 -16.19 -4.22
CA TYR A 8 -16.87 -14.97 -3.53
C TYR A 8 -16.45 -14.97 -2.06
N GLU A 9 -16.62 -16.09 -1.35
CA GLU A 9 -16.17 -16.21 0.05
C GLU A 9 -14.65 -16.04 0.17
N ARG A 10 -13.87 -16.68 -0.73
CA ARG A 10 -12.41 -16.52 -0.77
C ARG A 10 -11.99 -15.08 -1.03
N LEU A 11 -12.62 -14.41 -1.99
CA LEU A 11 -12.35 -13.01 -2.30
C LEU A 11 -12.66 -12.11 -1.10
N ARG A 12 -13.80 -12.36 -0.43
CA ARG A 12 -14.20 -11.64 0.78
C ARG A 12 -13.15 -11.79 1.89
N ILE A 13 -12.66 -13.00 2.13
CA ILE A 13 -11.60 -13.26 3.12
C ILE A 13 -10.33 -12.47 2.75
N LEU A 14 -9.89 -12.51 1.49
CA LEU A 14 -8.72 -11.76 1.03
C LEU A 14 -8.86 -10.25 1.27
N ILE A 15 -10.01 -9.67 0.93
CA ILE A 15 -10.27 -8.24 1.10
C ILE A 15 -10.28 -7.84 2.58
N TRP A 16 -10.92 -8.64 3.44
CA TRP A 16 -10.94 -8.34 4.88
C TRP A 16 -9.55 -8.47 5.51
N THR A 17 -8.79 -9.50 5.14
CA THR A 17 -7.39 -9.63 5.56
C THR A 17 -6.57 -8.42 5.11
N ALA A 18 -6.70 -7.99 3.86
CA ALA A 18 -6.01 -6.81 3.34
C ALA A 18 -6.40 -5.53 4.11
N ARG A 19 -7.69 -5.35 4.43
CA ARG A 19 -8.18 -4.22 5.22
C ARG A 19 -7.57 -4.20 6.62
N ILE A 20 -7.58 -5.32 7.34
CA ILE A 20 -6.99 -5.41 8.69
C ILE A 20 -5.49 -5.10 8.64
N LEU A 21 -4.75 -5.71 7.71
CA LEU A 21 -3.32 -5.45 7.53
C LEU A 21 -3.05 -3.99 7.13
N SER A 22 -3.93 -3.37 6.34
CA SER A 22 -3.80 -1.96 5.96
C SER A 22 -4.00 -1.03 7.15
N VAL A 23 -4.97 -1.32 8.04
CA VAL A 23 -5.18 -0.55 9.27
C VAL A 23 -3.96 -0.64 10.16
N LEU A 24 -3.41 -1.86 10.36
CA LEU A 24 -2.18 -2.04 11.14
C LEU A 24 -1.01 -1.27 10.54
N SER A 25 -0.85 -1.32 9.22
CA SER A 25 0.22 -0.61 8.51
C SER A 25 0.08 0.90 8.65
N ILE A 26 -1.12 1.45 8.39
CA ILE A 26 -1.40 2.88 8.53
C ILE A 26 -1.18 3.34 9.97
N PHE A 27 -1.70 2.58 10.95
CA PHE A 27 -1.57 2.91 12.36
C PHE A 27 -0.11 2.97 12.81
N THR A 28 0.69 1.97 12.48
CA THR A 28 2.12 1.95 12.82
C THR A 28 2.88 3.10 12.16
N LEU A 29 2.60 3.41 10.89
CA LEU A 29 3.24 4.54 10.21
C LEU A 29 2.86 5.88 10.83
N LEU A 30 1.61 6.05 11.26
CA LEU A 30 1.17 7.24 12.00
C LEU A 30 1.84 7.35 13.36
N MET A 31 2.06 6.22 14.06
CA MET A 31 2.80 6.22 15.33
C MET A 31 4.24 6.72 15.18
N PHE A 32 4.92 6.44 14.06
CA PHE A 32 6.26 7.00 13.83
C PHE A 32 6.27 8.52 13.75
N PHE A 33 5.23 9.15 13.17
CA PHE A 33 5.12 10.61 13.17
C PHE A 33 4.87 11.21 14.56
N VAL A 34 4.23 10.47 15.45
CA VAL A 34 3.94 10.94 16.82
C VAL A 34 5.11 10.66 17.76
N GLY A 35 5.81 9.55 17.56
CA GLY A 35 6.91 9.09 18.41
C GLY A 35 8.26 9.75 18.10
N GLU A 36 8.50 10.14 16.86
CA GLU A 36 9.67 10.95 16.50
C GLU A 36 9.36 12.44 16.67
N GLU A 37 10.34 13.23 17.13
CA GLU A 37 10.26 14.69 17.13
C GLU A 37 10.22 15.23 15.69
N PHE A 38 9.08 15.08 15.03
CA PHE A 38 8.89 15.49 13.66
C PHE A 38 8.94 17.01 13.57
N ASP A 39 10.07 17.52 13.09
CA ASP A 39 10.32 18.95 12.85
C ASP A 39 10.34 19.23 11.34
N PRO A 40 9.22 19.70 10.76
CA PRO A 40 9.10 19.97 9.33
C PRO A 40 10.17 20.94 8.80
N ALA A 41 10.68 21.85 9.64
CA ALA A 41 11.63 22.88 9.25
C ALA A 41 13.04 22.31 8.99
N LYS A 42 13.35 21.12 9.52
CA LYS A 42 14.64 20.43 9.31
C LYS A 42 14.63 19.48 8.11
N ILE A 43 13.49 19.28 7.46
CA ILE A 43 13.34 18.35 6.34
C ILE A 43 13.72 19.04 5.03
N SER A 44 14.74 18.52 4.36
CA SER A 44 15.17 19.00 3.05
C SER A 44 14.10 18.75 1.97
N PRO A 45 14.07 19.53 0.87
CA PRO A 45 13.13 19.30 -0.24
C PRO A 45 13.21 17.88 -0.83
N ARG A 46 14.42 17.26 -0.86
CA ARG A 46 14.59 15.89 -1.33
C ARG A 46 13.93 14.88 -0.41
N GLN A 47 14.06 15.07 0.90
CA GLN A 47 13.40 14.22 1.90
C GLN A 47 11.88 14.35 1.81
N TRP A 48 11.35 15.55 1.56
CA TRP A 48 9.91 15.75 1.33
C TRP A 48 9.36 14.92 0.16
N ILE A 49 10.12 14.80 -0.93
CA ILE A 49 9.75 13.92 -2.06
C ILE A 49 9.69 12.45 -1.58
N GLY A 50 10.67 12.03 -0.78
CA GLY A 50 10.66 10.72 -0.13
C GLY A 50 9.38 10.51 0.69
N PHE A 51 9.07 11.43 1.59
CA PHE A 51 7.86 11.42 2.44
C PHE A 51 6.56 11.32 1.64
N MET A 52 6.48 12.03 0.51
CA MET A 52 5.31 12.03 -0.35
C MET A 52 5.05 10.65 -0.97
N PHE A 53 6.11 9.92 -1.34
CA PHE A 53 5.99 8.54 -1.83
C PHE A 53 5.79 7.54 -0.68
N PHE A 54 6.62 7.61 0.36
CA PHE A 54 6.49 6.83 1.57
C PHE A 54 6.76 7.73 2.80
N PRO A 55 5.84 7.79 3.77
CA PRO A 55 4.66 6.95 3.91
C PRO A 55 3.37 7.50 3.27
N VAL A 56 3.33 8.76 2.82
CA VAL A 56 2.06 9.43 2.45
C VAL A 56 1.36 8.74 1.27
N GLY A 57 2.04 8.54 0.15
CA GLY A 57 1.48 7.91 -1.04
C GLY A 57 1.02 6.47 -0.79
N LEU A 58 1.80 5.72 0.00
CA LEU A 58 1.42 4.39 0.47
C LEU A 58 0.09 4.43 1.24
N VAL A 59 -0.01 5.28 2.27
CA VAL A 59 -1.22 5.41 3.10
C VAL A 59 -2.44 5.82 2.27
N VAL A 60 -2.30 6.81 1.39
CA VAL A 60 -3.37 7.26 0.49
C VAL A 60 -3.82 6.10 -0.40
N GLY A 61 -2.89 5.36 -1.00
CA GLY A 61 -3.21 4.19 -1.82
C GLY A 61 -3.98 3.12 -1.03
N LEU A 62 -3.56 2.81 0.20
CA LEU A 62 -4.24 1.85 1.07
C LEU A 62 -5.67 2.29 1.42
N ILE A 63 -5.91 3.58 1.68
CA ILE A 63 -7.25 4.12 1.94
C ILE A 63 -8.12 4.04 0.68
N VAL A 64 -7.58 4.41 -0.49
CA VAL A 64 -8.29 4.29 -1.77
C VAL A 64 -8.65 2.83 -2.06
N ALA A 65 -7.80 1.89 -1.64
CA ALA A 65 -8.00 0.45 -1.85
C ALA A 65 -9.25 -0.09 -1.14
N TRP A 66 -9.76 0.61 -0.12
CA TRP A 66 -10.98 0.21 0.56
C TRP A 66 -12.23 0.36 -0.32
N LYS A 67 -12.21 1.31 -1.26
CA LYS A 67 -13.28 1.54 -2.24
C LYS A 67 -12.99 0.85 -3.58
N ASN A 68 -11.72 0.77 -3.99
CA ASN A 68 -11.31 0.12 -5.22
C ASN A 68 -9.95 -0.55 -5.02
N GLU A 69 -9.98 -1.86 -4.80
CA GLU A 69 -8.84 -2.65 -4.36
C GLU A 69 -7.68 -2.59 -5.36
N LEU A 70 -7.98 -2.71 -6.66
CA LEU A 70 -6.94 -2.67 -7.69
C LEU A 70 -6.31 -1.28 -7.80
N LEU A 71 -7.13 -0.23 -7.92
CA LEU A 71 -6.63 1.13 -8.08
C LEU A 71 -5.79 1.56 -6.87
N GLY A 72 -6.34 1.40 -5.66
CA GLY A 72 -5.64 1.82 -4.45
C GLY A 72 -4.42 0.97 -4.15
N GLY A 73 -4.51 -0.35 -4.32
CA GLY A 73 -3.37 -1.24 -4.20
C GLY A 73 -2.25 -0.89 -5.18
N SER A 74 -2.58 -0.57 -6.44
CA SER A 74 -1.59 -0.10 -7.42
C SER A 74 -0.97 1.23 -7.01
N ILE A 75 -1.76 2.22 -6.56
CA ILE A 75 -1.22 3.51 -6.08
C ILE A 75 -0.22 3.28 -4.95
N ALA A 76 -0.56 2.43 -3.98
CA ALA A 76 0.29 2.11 -2.84
C ALA A 76 1.62 1.46 -3.28
N LEU A 77 1.56 0.45 -4.18
CA LEU A 77 2.76 -0.21 -4.70
C LEU A 77 3.63 0.71 -5.55
N PHE A 78 3.03 1.53 -6.42
CA PHE A 78 3.76 2.50 -7.22
C PHE A 78 4.41 3.57 -6.36
N SER A 79 3.74 4.00 -5.28
CA SER A 79 4.32 4.95 -4.33
C SER A 79 5.55 4.35 -3.64
N LEU A 80 5.49 3.10 -3.18
CA LEU A 80 6.65 2.43 -2.61
C LEU A 80 7.78 2.24 -3.63
N LEU A 81 7.44 1.87 -4.86
CA LEU A 81 8.41 1.75 -5.95
C LEU A 81 9.10 3.10 -6.18
N ALA A 82 8.33 4.18 -6.32
CA ALA A 82 8.87 5.52 -6.49
C ALA A 82 9.74 5.95 -5.30
N PHE A 83 9.42 5.56 -4.07
CA PHE A 83 10.28 5.79 -2.91
C PHE A 83 11.67 5.13 -3.06
N TYR A 84 11.74 3.86 -3.45
CA TYR A 84 13.03 3.19 -3.66
C TYR A 84 13.81 3.76 -4.85
N PHE A 85 13.15 4.00 -5.97
CA PHE A 85 13.82 4.41 -7.21
C PHE A 85 14.10 5.92 -7.28
N VAL A 86 13.09 6.76 -7.06
CA VAL A 86 13.24 8.22 -7.15
C VAL A 86 14.00 8.73 -5.95
N TYR A 87 13.54 8.42 -4.73
CA TYR A 87 14.19 8.95 -3.55
C TYR A 87 15.49 8.21 -3.22
N GLY A 88 15.47 6.88 -3.19
CA GLY A 88 16.65 6.07 -2.85
C GLY A 88 17.78 6.18 -3.87
N LEU A 89 17.55 5.74 -5.10
CA LEU A 89 18.61 5.68 -6.12
C LEU A 89 18.97 7.04 -6.70
N ILE A 90 17.98 7.83 -7.14
CA ILE A 90 18.24 9.07 -7.90
C ILE A 90 18.64 10.22 -6.97
N LEU A 91 17.88 10.44 -5.89
CA LEU A 91 18.09 11.63 -5.04
C LEU A 91 19.09 11.41 -3.89
N SER A 92 19.11 10.20 -3.31
CA SER A 92 19.92 9.88 -2.13
C SER A 92 21.18 9.06 -2.46
N GLY A 93 21.29 8.50 -3.68
CA GLY A 93 22.42 7.68 -4.11
C GLY A 93 22.58 6.37 -3.34
N SER A 94 21.61 5.98 -2.52
CA SER A 94 21.66 4.79 -1.68
C SER A 94 20.24 4.25 -1.47
N LEU A 95 20.08 2.93 -1.61
CA LEU A 95 18.80 2.30 -1.30
C LEU A 95 18.57 2.36 0.22
N PRO A 96 17.37 2.76 0.67
CA PRO A 96 16.98 2.59 2.06
C PRO A 96 17.18 1.12 2.46
N ILE A 97 18.14 0.85 3.34
CA ILE A 97 18.64 -0.51 3.64
C ILE A 97 17.56 -1.38 4.32
N GLY A 98 16.49 -0.78 4.84
CA GLY A 98 15.41 -1.50 5.50
C GLY A 98 14.46 -2.21 4.54
N SER A 99 14.39 -3.54 4.60
CA SER A 99 13.27 -4.31 4.03
C SER A 99 11.94 -4.06 4.75
N ALA A 100 11.97 -3.37 5.90
CA ALA A 100 10.80 -3.01 6.69
C ALA A 100 9.75 -2.20 5.90
N PHE A 101 10.15 -1.38 4.92
CA PHE A 101 9.19 -0.63 4.09
C PHE A 101 8.31 -1.55 3.24
N LEU A 102 8.83 -2.71 2.81
CA LEU A 102 8.06 -3.71 2.06
C LEU A 102 6.96 -4.35 2.92
N LEU A 103 7.19 -4.49 4.23
CA LEU A 103 6.22 -5.05 5.18
C LEU A 103 4.92 -4.26 5.16
N PHE A 104 5.00 -2.92 5.15
CA PHE A 104 3.84 -2.03 5.12
C PHE A 104 3.06 -2.07 3.80
N ALA A 105 3.66 -2.61 2.73
CA ALA A 105 3.03 -2.76 1.43
C ALA A 105 2.39 -4.13 1.18
N ILE A 106 2.54 -5.09 2.10
CA ILE A 106 1.84 -6.38 2.05
C ILE A 106 0.33 -6.23 1.81
N PRO A 107 -0.42 -5.37 2.55
CA PRO A 107 -1.84 -5.19 2.26
C PRO A 107 -2.12 -4.72 0.83
N ALA A 108 -1.24 -3.90 0.24
CA ALA A 108 -1.40 -3.43 -1.13
C ALA A 108 -1.27 -4.57 -2.16
N LEU A 109 -0.32 -5.51 -1.95
CA LEU A 109 -0.20 -6.72 -2.78
C LEU A 109 -1.49 -7.56 -2.72
N VAL A 110 -2.04 -7.74 -1.52
CA VAL A 110 -3.28 -8.50 -1.34
C VAL A 110 -4.47 -7.79 -1.99
N PHE A 111 -4.56 -6.46 -1.88
CA PHE A 111 -5.59 -5.67 -2.56
C PHE A 111 -5.51 -5.79 -4.09
N VAL A 112 -4.32 -5.65 -4.68
CA VAL A 112 -4.13 -5.83 -6.14
C VAL A 112 -4.55 -7.22 -6.58
N ALA A 113 -4.11 -8.27 -5.87
CA ALA A 113 -4.49 -9.64 -6.17
C ALA A 113 -6.01 -9.85 -6.06
N ALA A 114 -6.64 -9.35 -5.01
CA ALA A 114 -8.08 -9.39 -4.82
C ALA A 114 -8.83 -8.66 -5.95
N GLY A 115 -8.36 -7.48 -6.37
CA GLY A 115 -8.95 -6.71 -7.47
C GLY A 115 -8.87 -7.43 -8.82
N ILE A 116 -7.74 -8.06 -9.15
CA ILE A 116 -7.57 -8.84 -10.38
C ILE A 116 -8.48 -10.07 -10.38
N ILE A 117 -8.51 -10.81 -9.26
CA ILE A 117 -9.36 -12.00 -9.11
C ILE A 117 -10.84 -11.61 -9.17
N GLY A 118 -11.24 -10.55 -8.48
CA GLY A 118 -12.63 -10.07 -8.45
C GLY A 118 -13.15 -9.70 -9.84
N ARG A 119 -12.37 -8.96 -10.64
CA ARG A 119 -12.73 -8.65 -12.03
C ARG A 119 -12.89 -9.91 -12.89
N SER A 120 -12.03 -10.90 -12.68
CA SER A 120 -12.09 -12.18 -13.41
C SER A 120 -13.30 -13.04 -13.03
N VAL A 121 -13.81 -12.90 -11.80
CA VAL A 121 -15.03 -13.60 -11.32
C VAL A 121 -16.29 -12.90 -11.84
N ILE A 122 -16.32 -11.56 -11.83
CA ILE A 122 -17.44 -10.76 -12.32
C ILE A 122 -17.60 -10.92 -13.85
N GLY A 123 -16.50 -10.87 -14.61
CA GLY A 123 -16.53 -11.05 -16.07
C GLY A 123 -16.94 -12.46 -16.54
N LYS A 124 -17.10 -13.41 -15.62
CA LYS A 124 -17.59 -14.77 -15.89
C LYS A 124 -19.02 -15.02 -15.37
N ALA A 125 -19.70 -14.00 -14.84
CA ALA A 125 -21.10 -14.11 -14.46
C ALA A 125 -21.96 -14.15 -15.74
N PRO A 126 -22.86 -15.14 -15.89
CA PRO A 126 -23.74 -15.27 -17.05
C PRO A 126 -24.76 -14.13 -17.13
#